data_AF-A0A1Q1FM14-F1
#
_entry.id   AF-A0A1Q1FM14-F1
#
_cell.length_a   1.000
_cell.length_b   1.000
_cell.length_c   1.000
_cell.angle_alpha   90.00
_cell.angle_beta   90.00
_cell.angle_gamma   90.00
#
_symmetry.space_group_name_H-M   'P 1'
#
loop_
_entity.id
_entity.type
_entity.pdbx_description
1 polymer ?
#
loop_
_entity_poly.entity_id
_entity_poly.type
_entity_poly.pdbx_seq_one_letter_code
_entity_poly.pdbx_strand_id
1 'polypeptide(L)'
;MPLLIDVRKLRIINVLMESGAGNVADSLESLAGLDASVAVKSLSMVEPGDIPDDLGDERLFCASVKLTEPPYGYFVMTFGMETAENVAEHMTGRAVEGELNQFHESALQEMCNIFTSGFIDGLANTLGRSIEMGTPELEHGTGRELMAANLSHITDDSLAIVLDSQVDVTEPKQAFRIRIFLVPDPGAFVNVLDHLEVEDIRTEEPDVAGL
;
A
#
# COMPACT_ATOMS: atom_id res chain seq x y z
N MET A 1 -23.41 13.10 1.32
CA MET A 1 -22.59 14.33 1.50
C MET A 1 -22.03 14.71 0.13
N PRO A 2 -21.89 15.99 -0.25
CA PRO A 2 -21.28 16.34 -1.52
C PRO A 2 -19.82 15.89 -1.56
N LEU A 3 -19.43 15.16 -2.60
CA LEU A 3 -18.05 14.72 -2.86
C LEU A 3 -17.26 15.85 -3.55
N LEU A 4 -17.08 16.96 -2.86
CA LEU A 4 -16.36 18.12 -3.38
C LEU A 4 -15.13 18.36 -2.53
N ILE A 5 -13.95 18.19 -3.13
CA ILE A 5 -12.66 18.48 -2.51
C ILE A 5 -12.05 19.70 -3.20
N ASP A 6 -11.50 20.62 -2.39
CA ASP A 6 -10.66 21.70 -2.92
C ASP A 6 -9.41 21.11 -3.56
N VAL A 7 -9.13 21.45 -4.82
CA VAL A 7 -7.98 20.95 -5.58
C VAL A 7 -6.65 21.10 -4.84
N ARG A 8 -6.51 22.11 -3.96
CA ARG A 8 -5.32 22.34 -3.13
C ARG A 8 -5.08 21.21 -2.13
N LYS A 9 -6.15 20.52 -1.71
CA LYS A 9 -6.11 19.39 -0.79
C LYS A 9 -5.70 18.09 -1.46
N LEU A 10 -5.64 18.02 -2.80
CA LEU A 10 -5.08 16.84 -3.48
C LEU A 10 -3.60 16.63 -3.14
N ARG A 11 -2.85 17.70 -2.84
CA ARG A 11 -1.46 17.57 -2.36
C ARG A 11 -1.34 16.85 -1.02
N ILE A 12 -2.40 16.90 -0.20
CA ILE A 12 -2.44 16.17 1.08
C ILE A 12 -2.38 14.66 0.81
N ILE A 13 -2.99 14.20 -0.28
CA ILE A 13 -2.97 12.79 -0.67
C ILE A 13 -1.54 12.33 -0.94
N ASN A 14 -0.74 13.14 -1.64
CA ASN A 14 0.67 12.81 -1.87
C ASN A 14 1.42 12.64 -0.55
N VAL A 15 1.25 13.58 0.38
CA VAL A 15 1.93 13.55 1.67
C VAL A 15 1.47 12.38 2.52
N LEU A 16 0.18 12.06 2.50
CA LEU A 16 -0.37 10.87 3.15
C LEU A 16 0.27 9.59 2.61
N MET A 17 0.35 9.46 1.29
CA MET A 17 0.89 8.27 0.63
C MET A 17 2.40 8.14 0.83
N GLU A 18 3.13 9.26 0.77
CA GLU A 18 4.57 9.30 1.06
C GLU A 18 4.86 8.99 2.53
N SER A 19 4.06 9.51 3.46
CA SER A 19 4.19 9.17 4.89
C SER A 19 3.88 7.71 5.16
N GLY A 20 2.85 7.16 4.51
CA GLY A 20 2.53 5.73 4.58
C GLY A 20 3.71 4.90 4.07
N ALA A 21 4.23 5.21 2.89
CA ALA A 21 5.38 4.52 2.32
C ALA A 21 6.65 4.64 3.19
N GLY A 22 6.92 5.81 3.76
CA GLY A 22 8.07 6.02 4.65
C GLY A 22 7.99 5.17 5.91
N ASN A 23 6.81 5.10 6.55
CA ASN A 23 6.61 4.35 7.80
C ASN A 23 6.71 2.82 7.61
N VAL A 24 6.56 2.33 6.38
CA VAL A 24 6.80 0.92 6.04
C VAL A 24 8.26 0.54 6.24
N ALA A 25 9.21 1.41 5.90
CA ALA A 25 10.64 1.14 6.10
C ALA A 25 10.93 0.86 7.58
N ASP A 26 10.45 1.74 8.47
CA ASP A 26 10.60 1.61 9.92
C ASP A 26 9.96 0.32 10.45
N SER A 27 8.82 -0.07 9.89
CA SER A 27 8.09 -1.28 10.26
C SER A 27 8.81 -2.56 9.82
N LEU A 28 9.35 -2.57 8.60
CA LEU A 28 10.14 -3.67 8.07
C LEU A 28 11.43 -3.87 8.88
N GLU A 29 12.12 -2.79 9.24
CA GLU A 29 13.31 -2.86 10.09
C GLU A 29 12.94 -3.39 11.49
N SER A 30 11.92 -2.81 12.11
CA SER A 30 11.55 -3.12 13.50
C SER A 30 10.97 -4.52 13.69
N LEU A 31 10.18 -5.02 12.74
CA LEU A 31 9.42 -6.27 12.88
C LEU A 31 10.04 -7.44 12.11
N ALA A 32 10.65 -7.18 10.96
CA ALA A 32 11.27 -8.21 10.13
C ALA A 32 12.81 -8.17 10.16
N GLY A 33 13.43 -7.17 10.79
CA GLY A 33 14.89 -7.00 10.77
C GLY A 33 15.42 -6.63 9.38
N LEU A 34 14.54 -6.13 8.51
CA LEU A 34 14.84 -5.77 7.13
C LEU A 34 15.26 -4.30 7.07
N ASP A 35 16.56 -4.05 6.95
CA ASP A 35 17.05 -2.71 6.59
C ASP A 35 16.65 -2.40 5.15
N ALA A 36 15.58 -1.61 5.01
CA ALA A 36 14.92 -1.33 3.76
C ALA A 36 14.63 0.15 3.62
N SER A 37 14.65 0.63 2.37
CA SER A 37 14.15 1.95 2.01
C SER A 37 12.99 1.79 1.05
N VAL A 38 11.96 2.64 1.19
CA VAL A 38 10.78 2.60 0.33
C VAL A 38 10.77 3.86 -0.53
N ALA A 39 10.79 3.68 -1.85
CA ALA A 39 10.72 4.75 -2.82
C ALA A 39 9.40 4.71 -3.58
N VAL A 40 8.60 5.76 -3.43
CA VAL A 40 7.41 5.99 -4.26
C VAL A 40 7.87 6.34 -5.69
N LYS A 41 7.50 5.51 -6.66
CA LYS A 41 7.82 5.71 -8.08
C LYS A 41 6.76 6.52 -8.78
N SER A 42 5.49 6.24 -8.50
CA SER A 42 4.39 6.97 -9.07
C SER A 42 3.20 6.97 -8.13
N LEU A 43 2.40 8.03 -8.21
CA LEU A 43 1.10 8.13 -7.57
C LEU A 43 0.08 8.56 -8.62
N SER A 44 -1.00 7.80 -8.74
CA SER A 44 -2.09 8.10 -9.66
C SER A 44 -3.44 7.90 -8.98
N MET A 45 -4.47 8.49 -9.59
CA MET A 45 -5.85 8.39 -9.14
C MET A 45 -6.67 7.86 -10.32
N VAL A 46 -7.35 6.74 -10.12
CA VAL A 46 -8.09 6.03 -11.18
C VAL A 46 -9.47 5.62 -10.69
N GLU A 47 -10.35 5.26 -11.61
CA GLU A 47 -11.62 4.63 -11.27
C GLU A 47 -11.36 3.17 -10.86
N PRO A 48 -11.95 2.67 -9.75
CA PRO A 48 -11.73 1.30 -9.31
C PRO A 48 -12.09 0.25 -10.37
N GLY A 49 -13.05 0.55 -11.24
CA GLY A 49 -13.46 -0.30 -12.35
C GLY A 49 -12.40 -0.50 -13.43
N ASP A 50 -11.43 0.42 -13.56
CA ASP A 50 -10.35 0.33 -14.55
C ASP A 50 -9.17 -0.53 -14.07
N ILE A 51 -9.05 -0.73 -12.75
CA ILE A 51 -7.92 -1.44 -12.13
C ILE A 51 -7.76 -2.88 -12.67
N PRO A 52 -8.81 -3.72 -12.77
CA PRO A 52 -8.66 -5.09 -13.26
C PRO A 52 -8.03 -5.18 -14.65
N ASP A 53 -8.35 -4.23 -15.55
CA ASP A 53 -7.79 -4.21 -16.90
C ASP A 53 -6.37 -3.64 -16.94
N ASP A 54 -5.99 -2.75 -16.02
CA ASP A 54 -4.62 -2.26 -15.87
C ASP A 54 -3.66 -3.38 -15.41
N LEU A 55 -4.06 -4.21 -14.44
CA LEU A 55 -3.23 -5.35 -14.01
C LEU A 55 -3.25 -6.51 -15.01
N GLY A 56 -4.33 -6.65 -15.79
CA GLY A 56 -4.44 -7.67 -16.83
C GLY A 56 -4.35 -9.11 -16.29
N ASP A 57 -3.87 -10.02 -17.14
CA ASP A 57 -3.85 -11.47 -16.84
C ASP A 57 -2.51 -11.97 -16.25
N GLU A 58 -1.65 -11.05 -15.80
CA GLU A 58 -0.41 -11.42 -15.11
C GLU A 58 -0.73 -12.10 -13.77
N ARG A 59 -0.02 -13.20 -13.46
CA ARG A 59 -0.18 -13.89 -12.18
C ARG A 59 0.61 -13.17 -11.10
N LEU A 60 -0.07 -12.80 -10.03
CA LEU A 60 0.47 -12.00 -8.94
C LEU A 60 -0.15 -12.40 -7.60
N PHE A 61 0.54 -12.04 -6.54
CA PHE A 61 0.01 -12.11 -5.19
C PHE A 61 -0.75 -10.83 -4.89
N CYS A 62 -1.88 -10.98 -4.20
CA CYS A 62 -2.73 -9.88 -3.77
C CYS A 62 -3.03 -10.06 -2.28
N ALA A 63 -2.61 -9.09 -1.47
CA ALA A 63 -3.02 -8.99 -0.08
C ALA A 63 -4.06 -7.87 0.04
N SER A 64 -5.27 -8.21 0.46
CA SER A 64 -6.35 -7.23 0.64
C SER A 64 -6.76 -7.12 2.10
N VAL A 65 -7.07 -5.91 2.55
CA VAL A 65 -7.60 -5.66 3.88
C VAL A 65 -8.68 -4.60 3.85
N LYS A 66 -9.70 -4.79 4.68
CA LYS A 66 -10.75 -3.80 4.91
C LYS A 66 -10.36 -2.86 6.03
N LEU A 67 -10.49 -1.56 5.79
CA LEU A 67 -10.37 -0.54 6.82
C LEU A 67 -11.69 -0.40 7.57
N THR A 68 -11.66 -0.54 8.88
CA THR A 68 -12.84 -0.56 9.76
C THR A 68 -13.06 0.74 10.52
N GLU A 69 -12.09 1.65 10.45
CA GLU A 69 -12.22 3.05 10.85
C GLU A 69 -12.05 3.98 9.65
N PRO A 70 -12.50 5.25 9.75
CA PRO A 70 -12.28 6.23 8.69
C PRO A 70 -10.81 6.21 8.22
N PRO A 71 -10.53 6.25 6.91
CA PRO A 71 -11.46 6.57 5.82
C PRO A 71 -12.31 5.39 5.31
N TYR A 72 -12.33 4.26 6.02
CA TYR A 72 -12.97 3.02 5.58
C TYR A 72 -12.49 2.57 4.20
N GLY A 73 -13.18 1.60 3.60
CA GLY A 73 -12.84 1.08 2.29
C GLY A 73 -11.82 -0.05 2.36
N TYR A 74 -11.02 -0.18 1.31
CA TYR A 74 -10.09 -1.29 1.13
C TYR A 74 -8.68 -0.78 0.84
N PHE A 75 -7.71 -1.49 1.40
CA PHE A 75 -6.31 -1.41 1.02
C PHE A 75 -5.94 -2.72 0.35
N VAL A 76 -5.35 -2.64 -0.83
CA VAL A 76 -4.92 -3.80 -1.60
C VAL A 76 -3.47 -3.61 -2.00
N MET A 77 -2.66 -4.64 -1.82
CA MET A 77 -1.25 -4.68 -2.19
C MET A 77 -1.02 -5.81 -3.17
N THR A 78 -0.28 -5.54 -4.24
CA THR A 78 0.12 -6.56 -5.20
C THR A 78 1.61 -6.60 -5.46
N PHE A 79 2.10 -7.80 -5.75
CA PHE A 79 3.48 -8.04 -6.12
C PHE A 79 3.61 -9.33 -6.95
N GLY A 80 4.61 -9.36 -7.82
CA GLY A 80 4.86 -10.50 -8.70
C GLY A 80 5.53 -11.68 -8.00
N MET A 81 5.62 -12.81 -8.71
CA MET A 81 6.25 -14.04 -8.21
C MET A 81 7.70 -13.82 -7.76
N GLU A 82 8.49 -13.04 -8.49
CA GLU A 82 9.90 -12.76 -8.12
C GLU A 82 9.99 -12.05 -6.76
N THR A 83 9.14 -11.06 -6.49
CA THR A 83 9.08 -10.41 -5.17
C THR A 83 8.66 -11.43 -4.11
N ALA A 84 7.67 -12.28 -4.40
CA ALA A 84 7.18 -13.27 -3.45
C ALA A 84 8.24 -14.30 -3.06
N GLU A 85 8.98 -14.84 -4.04
CA GLU A 85 10.07 -15.78 -3.80
C GLU A 85 11.14 -15.13 -2.92
N ASN A 86 11.64 -13.96 -3.32
CA ASN A 86 12.70 -13.29 -2.57
C ASN A 86 12.31 -12.95 -1.12
N VAL A 87 11.09 -12.45 -0.91
CA VAL A 87 10.58 -12.14 0.43
C VAL A 87 10.43 -13.42 1.26
N ALA A 88 9.87 -14.48 0.67
CA ALA A 88 9.74 -15.76 1.36
C ALA A 88 11.10 -16.34 1.74
N GLU A 89 12.09 -16.29 0.85
CA GLU A 89 13.45 -16.76 1.14
C GLU A 89 14.08 -15.98 2.28
N HIS A 90 13.94 -14.65 2.26
CA HIS A 90 14.48 -13.79 3.30
C HIS A 90 13.85 -14.08 4.66
N MET A 91 12.53 -14.06 4.73
CA MET A 91 11.78 -14.24 5.97
C MET A 91 11.98 -15.64 6.58
N THR A 92 12.18 -16.66 5.75
CA THR A 92 12.32 -18.05 6.22
C THR A 92 13.77 -18.53 6.34
N GLY A 93 14.72 -17.81 5.74
CA GLY A 93 16.11 -18.23 5.60
C GLY A 93 16.27 -19.50 4.74
N ARG A 94 15.31 -19.81 3.87
CA ARG A 94 15.28 -21.03 3.04
C ARG A 94 14.97 -20.69 1.60
N ALA A 95 15.74 -21.26 0.68
CA ALA A 95 15.48 -21.10 -0.74
C ALA A 95 14.11 -21.67 -1.14
N VAL A 96 13.44 -21.01 -2.08
CA VAL A 96 12.20 -21.50 -2.69
C VAL A 96 12.58 -22.49 -3.80
N GLU A 97 12.50 -23.78 -3.48
CA GLU A 97 12.74 -24.85 -4.45
C GLU A 97 11.43 -25.24 -5.17
N GLY A 98 11.09 -24.52 -6.25
CA GLY A 98 9.88 -24.76 -7.03
C GLY A 98 8.71 -23.90 -6.59
N GLU A 99 7.61 -24.50 -6.14
CA GLU A 99 6.42 -23.75 -5.69
C GLU A 99 6.56 -23.32 -4.22
N LEU A 100 5.94 -22.19 -3.87
CA LEU A 100 5.84 -21.73 -2.49
C LEU A 100 5.05 -22.76 -1.66
N ASN A 101 5.62 -23.18 -0.54
CA ASN A 101 4.95 -24.08 0.40
C ASN A 101 4.23 -23.27 1.48
N GLN A 102 3.46 -23.95 2.34
CA GLN A 102 2.71 -23.29 3.43
C GLN A 102 3.58 -22.44 4.37
N PHE A 103 4.85 -22.81 4.55
CA PHE A 103 5.77 -22.04 5.39
C PHE A 103 6.18 -20.74 4.69
N HIS A 104 6.44 -20.79 3.38
CA HIS A 104 6.70 -19.62 2.55
C HIS A 104 5.46 -18.71 2.45
N GLU A 105 4.27 -19.27 2.25
CA GLU A 105 3.01 -18.52 2.22
C GLU A 105 2.72 -17.81 3.55
N SER A 106 2.98 -18.48 4.68
CA SER A 106 2.84 -17.86 6.01
C SER A 106 3.80 -16.67 6.20
N ALA A 107 5.02 -16.80 5.69
CA ALA A 107 6.00 -15.71 5.73
C ALA A 107 5.59 -14.52 4.85
N LEU A 108 5.01 -14.79 3.68
CA LEU A 108 4.44 -13.76 2.81
C LEU A 108 3.27 -13.05 3.47
N GLN A 109 2.38 -13.80 4.11
CA GLN A 109 1.26 -13.25 4.86
C GLN A 109 1.74 -12.33 6.00
N GLU A 110 2.81 -12.72 6.71
CA GLU A 110 3.42 -11.89 7.75
C GLU A 110 4.04 -10.62 7.16
N MET A 111 4.76 -10.70 6.04
CA MET A 111 5.31 -9.51 5.37
C MET A 111 4.18 -8.57 4.94
N CYS A 112 3.11 -9.10 4.34
CA CYS A 112 1.95 -8.30 3.96
C CYS A 112 1.32 -7.62 5.17
N ASN A 113 1.27 -8.30 6.32
CA ASN A 113 0.78 -7.73 7.56
C ASN A 113 1.68 -6.60 8.08
N ILE A 114 2.99 -6.81 8.16
CA ILE A 114 3.97 -5.80 8.58
C ILE A 114 3.90 -4.56 7.68
N PHE A 115 3.93 -4.78 6.37
CA PHE A 115 3.90 -3.70 5.40
C PHE A 115 2.57 -2.94 5.49
N THR A 116 1.43 -3.64 5.48
CA THR A 116 0.12 -2.99 5.51
C THR A 116 -0.06 -2.21 6.81
N SER A 117 0.32 -2.79 7.96
CA SER A 117 0.29 -2.09 9.25
C SER A 117 1.14 -0.83 9.21
N GLY A 118 2.40 -0.95 8.75
CA GLY A 118 3.30 0.19 8.62
C GLY A 118 2.75 1.29 7.72
N PHE A 119 2.14 0.92 6.59
CA PHE A 119 1.55 1.90 5.70
C PHE A 119 0.36 2.62 6.32
N ILE A 120 -0.57 1.86 6.93
CA ILE A 120 -1.76 2.41 7.59
C ILE A 120 -1.38 3.25 8.81
N ASP A 121 -0.36 2.86 9.57
CA ASP A 121 0.16 3.63 10.70
C ASP A 121 0.76 4.98 10.24
N GLY A 122 1.47 5.01 9.12
CA GLY A 122 1.97 6.26 8.54
C GLY A 122 0.84 7.21 8.13
N LEU A 123 -0.23 6.67 7.54
CA LEU A 123 -1.45 7.44 7.25
C LEU A 123 -2.09 7.95 8.54
N ALA A 124 -2.30 7.07 9.52
CA ALA A 124 -2.92 7.36 10.81
C ALA A 124 -2.19 8.51 11.55
N ASN A 125 -0.86 8.45 11.58
CA ASN A 125 -0.01 9.48 12.19
C ASN A 125 -0.18 10.84 11.50
N THR A 126 -0.15 10.87 10.17
CA THR A 126 -0.35 12.11 9.40
C THR A 126 -1.77 12.66 9.55
N LEU A 127 -2.75 11.78 9.74
CA LEU A 127 -4.14 12.14 9.98
C LEU A 127 -4.45 12.48 11.45
N GLY A 128 -3.48 12.31 12.35
CA GLY A 128 -3.64 12.55 13.78
C GLY A 128 -4.70 11.67 14.46
N ARG A 129 -4.91 10.44 13.96
CA ARG A 129 -5.95 9.52 14.47
C ARG A 129 -5.61 8.06 14.23
N SER A 130 -6.30 7.13 14.88
CA SER A 130 -6.23 5.71 14.56
C SER A 130 -6.93 5.36 13.25
N ILE A 131 -6.46 4.29 12.60
CA ILE A 131 -7.13 3.62 11.50
C ILE A 131 -7.05 2.13 11.76
N GLU A 132 -8.12 1.56 12.31
CA GLU A 132 -8.25 0.12 12.47
C GLU A 132 -8.45 -0.58 11.11
N MET A 133 -7.88 -1.77 10.99
CA MET A 133 -7.95 -2.62 9.81
C MET A 133 -8.20 -4.08 10.19
N GLY A 134 -8.74 -4.86 9.25
CA GLY A 134 -8.84 -6.31 9.40
C GLY A 134 -7.47 -7.01 9.31
N THR A 135 -7.50 -8.34 9.30
CA THR A 135 -6.33 -9.12 8.90
C THR A 135 -6.23 -9.14 7.37
N PRO A 136 -5.06 -8.88 6.78
CA PRO A 136 -4.90 -9.01 5.33
C PRO A 136 -5.16 -10.45 4.88
N GLU A 137 -5.84 -10.64 3.75
CA GLU A 137 -6.03 -11.95 3.12
C GLU A 137 -5.13 -12.05 1.90
N LEU A 138 -4.21 -13.02 1.89
CA LEU A 138 -3.30 -13.26 0.78
C LEU A 138 -3.90 -14.25 -0.22
N GLU A 139 -4.02 -13.83 -1.48
CA GLU A 139 -4.51 -14.62 -2.60
C GLU A 139 -3.48 -14.62 -3.75
N HIS A 140 -3.52 -15.66 -4.60
CA HIS A 140 -2.68 -15.77 -5.80
C HIS A 140 -3.56 -16.12 -7.01
N GLY A 141 -3.43 -15.35 -8.08
CA GLY A 141 -4.32 -15.42 -9.23
C GLY A 141 -3.91 -14.42 -10.30
N THR A 142 -4.72 -14.27 -11.34
CA THR A 142 -4.49 -13.20 -12.31
C THR A 142 -4.91 -11.86 -11.72
N GLY A 143 -4.21 -10.78 -12.09
CA GLY A 143 -4.52 -9.43 -11.63
C GLY A 143 -5.98 -9.04 -11.84
N ARG A 144 -6.52 -9.36 -13.02
CA ARG A 144 -7.92 -9.13 -13.37
C ARG A 144 -8.89 -9.87 -12.43
N GLU A 145 -8.68 -11.17 -12.21
CA GLU A 145 -9.56 -11.96 -11.33
C GLU A 145 -9.50 -11.47 -9.89
N LEU A 146 -8.30 -11.23 -9.37
CA LEU A 146 -8.08 -10.78 -7.99
C LEU A 146 -8.70 -9.42 -7.73
N MET A 147 -8.51 -8.46 -8.64
CA MET A 147 -9.07 -7.11 -8.50
C MET A 147 -10.58 -7.09 -8.71
N ALA A 148 -11.09 -7.88 -9.67
CA ALA A 148 -12.53 -8.01 -9.84
C ALA A 148 -13.19 -8.58 -8.58
N ALA A 149 -12.59 -9.57 -7.92
CA ALA A 149 -13.11 -10.12 -6.67
C ALA A 149 -13.08 -9.09 -5.54
N ASN A 150 -11.91 -8.50 -5.28
CA ASN A 150 -11.66 -7.60 -4.14
C ASN A 150 -12.36 -6.24 -4.26
N LEU A 151 -12.58 -5.74 -5.48
CA LEU A 151 -13.20 -4.44 -5.72
C LEU A 151 -14.66 -4.53 -6.19
N SER A 152 -15.23 -5.74 -6.34
CA SER A 152 -16.61 -5.94 -6.83
C SER A 152 -17.71 -5.21 -6.05
N HIS A 153 -17.44 -4.89 -4.77
CA HIS A 153 -18.38 -4.22 -3.88
C HIS A 153 -18.22 -2.69 -3.86
N ILE A 154 -17.28 -2.16 -4.61
CA ILE A 154 -16.97 -0.73 -4.65
C ILE A 154 -17.80 -0.08 -5.75
N THR A 155 -18.41 1.06 -5.42
CA THR A 155 -19.21 1.83 -6.37
C THR A 155 -18.33 2.59 -7.35
N ASP A 156 -18.79 2.78 -8.59
CA ASP A 156 -18.09 3.53 -9.64
C ASP A 156 -17.77 4.99 -9.24
N ASP A 157 -18.53 5.58 -8.32
CA ASP A 157 -18.27 6.94 -7.79
C ASP A 157 -17.07 7.01 -6.81
N SER A 158 -16.37 5.89 -6.60
CA SER A 158 -15.20 5.83 -5.72
C SER A 158 -13.93 6.22 -6.43
N LEU A 159 -12.97 6.78 -5.67
CA LEU A 159 -11.63 7.07 -6.16
C LEU A 159 -10.68 6.00 -5.67
N ALA A 160 -9.93 5.37 -6.57
CA ALA A 160 -8.79 4.55 -6.18
C ALA A 160 -7.50 5.36 -6.29
N ILE A 161 -6.72 5.36 -5.22
CA ILE A 161 -5.38 5.96 -5.20
C ILE A 161 -4.39 4.82 -5.38
N VAL A 162 -3.61 4.88 -6.46
CA VAL A 162 -2.64 3.86 -6.83
C VAL A 162 -1.26 4.38 -6.57
N LEU A 163 -0.46 3.59 -5.88
CA LEU A 163 0.92 3.87 -5.54
C LEU A 163 1.81 2.76 -6.09
N ASP A 164 2.67 3.11 -7.03
CA ASP A 164 3.76 2.22 -7.43
C ASP A 164 4.97 2.50 -6.54
N SER A 165 5.41 1.46 -5.84
CA SER A 165 6.51 1.55 -4.88
C SER A 165 7.61 0.55 -5.22
N GLN A 166 8.84 0.93 -4.88
CA GLN A 166 9.98 0.03 -4.85
C GLN A 166 10.52 0.00 -3.43
N VAL A 167 10.68 -1.19 -2.88
CA VAL A 167 11.36 -1.41 -1.61
C VAL A 167 12.76 -1.93 -1.91
N ASP A 168 13.76 -1.17 -1.55
CA ASP A 168 15.17 -1.53 -1.72
C ASP A 168 15.71 -1.99 -0.36
N VAL A 169 16.00 -3.29 -0.25
CA VAL A 169 16.61 -3.91 0.93
C VAL A 169 18.13 -3.84 0.80
N THR A 170 18.81 -3.39 1.86
CA THR A 170 20.27 -3.19 1.87
C THR A 170 21.02 -4.51 1.96
N GLU A 171 20.59 -5.42 2.85
CA GLU A 171 21.24 -6.71 3.09
C GLU A 171 20.22 -7.86 3.26
N PRO A 172 20.15 -8.81 2.30
CA PRO A 172 20.86 -8.83 1.02
C PRO A 172 20.35 -7.73 0.09
N LYS A 173 21.22 -7.25 -0.80
CA LYS A 173 20.86 -6.20 -1.77
C LYS A 173 19.80 -6.72 -2.76
N GLN A 174 18.55 -6.35 -2.52
CA GLN A 174 17.40 -6.78 -3.30
C GLN A 174 16.42 -5.62 -3.47
N ALA A 175 15.62 -5.67 -4.53
CA ALA A 175 14.60 -4.67 -4.80
C ALA A 175 13.26 -5.37 -5.06
N PHE A 176 12.24 -4.97 -4.33
CA PHE A 176 10.88 -5.49 -4.46
C PHE A 176 9.99 -4.43 -5.08
N ARG A 177 9.28 -4.83 -6.14
CA ARG A 177 8.23 -3.98 -6.71
C ARG A 177 6.91 -4.35 -6.08
N ILE A 178 6.27 -3.35 -5.51
CA ILE A 178 4.99 -3.48 -4.83
C ILE A 178 4.10 -2.37 -5.34
N ARG A 179 2.89 -2.73 -5.75
CA ARG A 179 1.84 -1.78 -6.14
C ARG A 179 0.76 -1.80 -5.08
N ILE A 180 0.31 -0.62 -4.68
CA ILE A 180 -0.68 -0.44 -3.62
C ILE A 180 -1.88 0.30 -4.20
N PHE A 181 -3.07 -0.12 -3.78
CA PHE A 181 -4.34 0.48 -4.13
C PHE A 181 -5.05 0.80 -2.82
N LEU A 182 -5.22 2.08 -2.54
CA LEU A 182 -6.10 2.54 -1.49
C LEU A 182 -7.42 2.98 -2.11
N VAL A 183 -8.51 2.31 -1.74
CA VAL A 183 -9.85 2.62 -2.22
C VAL A 183 -10.73 2.97 -1.02
N PRO A 184 -10.68 4.23 -0.55
CA PRO A 184 -11.40 4.63 0.64
C PRO A 184 -12.91 4.83 0.37
N ASP A 185 -13.72 4.91 1.43
CA ASP A 185 -15.09 5.40 1.27
C ASP A 185 -15.05 6.89 0.86
N PRO A 186 -15.69 7.29 -0.25
CA PRO A 186 -15.54 8.65 -0.78
C PRO A 186 -16.01 9.73 0.21
N GLY A 187 -17.13 9.49 0.90
CA GLY A 187 -17.69 10.45 1.83
C GLY A 187 -16.83 10.60 3.08
N ALA A 188 -16.38 9.48 3.63
CA ALA A 188 -15.48 9.47 4.77
C ALA A 188 -14.14 10.12 4.41
N PHE A 189 -13.56 9.80 3.25
CA PHE A 189 -12.28 10.34 2.79
C PHE A 189 -12.32 11.85 2.61
N VAL A 190 -13.34 12.38 1.93
CA VAL A 190 -13.57 13.84 1.82
C VAL A 190 -13.64 14.47 3.20
N ASN A 191 -14.39 13.85 4.12
CA ASN A 191 -14.50 14.35 5.49
C ASN A 191 -13.15 14.33 6.21
N VAL A 192 -12.30 13.31 6.03
CA VAL A 192 -10.93 13.31 6.58
C VAL A 192 -10.13 14.50 6.07
N LEU A 193 -10.06 14.65 4.74
CA LEU A 193 -9.30 15.70 4.10
C LEU A 193 -9.84 17.08 4.45
N ASP A 194 -11.13 17.18 4.76
CA ASP A 194 -11.73 18.45 5.12
C ASP A 194 -11.25 19.02 6.45
N HIS A 195 -10.88 18.14 7.37
CA HIS A 195 -10.38 18.48 8.70
C HIS A 195 -8.87 18.66 8.75
N LEU A 196 -8.16 18.48 7.63
CA LEU A 196 -6.73 18.74 7.52
C LEU A 196 -6.50 20.15 6.99
N GLU A 197 -5.70 20.94 7.71
CA GLU A 197 -5.26 22.24 7.22
C GLU A 197 -4.09 22.06 6.25
N VAL A 198 -4.16 22.75 5.10
CA VAL A 198 -3.12 22.70 4.08
C VAL A 198 -1.79 23.29 4.60
N GLU A 199 -1.85 24.11 5.64
CA GLU A 199 -0.69 24.78 6.26
C GLU A 199 0.03 23.91 7.30
N ASP A 200 -0.63 22.86 7.83
CA ASP A 200 -0.02 21.92 8.80
C ASP A 200 0.88 20.89 8.14
N ILE A 201 0.77 20.72 6.83
CA ILE A 201 1.56 19.75 6.08
C ILE A 201 2.90 20.39 5.72
N ARG A 202 3.83 20.31 6.67
CA ARG A 202 5.24 20.60 6.40
C ARG A 202 5.75 19.57 5.39
N THR A 203 5.82 19.97 4.14
CA THR A 203 6.78 19.37 3.21
C THR A 203 8.14 19.82 3.72
N GLU A 204 8.88 18.96 4.40
CA GLU A 204 10.33 19.17 4.49
C GLU A 204 10.80 19.14 3.04
N GLU A 205 11.03 20.32 2.45
CA GLU A 205 11.72 20.41 1.17
C GLU A 205 13.03 19.63 1.32
N PRO A 206 13.36 18.69 0.42
CA PRO A 206 14.69 18.09 0.45
C PRO A 206 15.70 19.22 0.36
N ASP A 207 16.59 19.29 1.35
CA ASP A 207 17.68 20.26 1.41
C ASP A 207 18.61 20.06 0.20
N VAL A 208 18.27 20.69 -0.91
CA VAL A 208 19.15 20.87 -2.06
C VAL A 208 20.00 22.12 -1.82
N ALA A 209 20.81 22.08 -0.76
CA ALA A 209 21.89 23.03 -0.55
C ALA A 209 23.27 22.38 -0.78
N GLY A 210 23.71 22.46 -2.04
CA GLY A 210 25.12 22.51 -2.50
C GLY A 210 25.90 21.19 -2.48
N LEU A 211 26.47 20.66 -3.57
CA LEU A 211 27.13 21.27 -4.75
C LEU A 211 28.06 22.44 -4.44
#